data_AF-A0A3B7LSS0-F1
#
_entry.id   AF-A0A3B7LSS0-F1
#
_cell.length_a   1.000
_cell.length_b   1.000
_cell.length_c   1.000
_cell.angle_alpha   90.00
_cell.angle_beta   90.00
_cell.angle_gamma   90.00
#
_symmetry.space_group_name_H-M   'P 1'
#
loop_
_entity.id
_entity.type
_entity.pdbx_description
1 polymer ?
#
loop_
_entity_poly.entity_id
_entity_poly.type
_entity_poly.pdbx_seq_one_letter_code
_entity_poly.pdbx_strand_id
1 'polypeptide(L)' 'MAMNLKSAEVQNIRTQMIDNLMTSEKLYDISTASNFNMQAPTEEFIQLSQRSVAIQQKLGSELNALNAQYAQ' A
#
# COMPACT_ATOMS: atom_id res chain seq x y z
N MET A 1 13.97 -15.15 23.02
CA MET A 1 12.91 -15.07 21.99
C MET A 1 13.51 -14.42 20.76
N ALA A 2 13.97 -15.20 19.79
CA ALA A 2 14.36 -14.66 18.50
C ALA A 2 13.07 -14.21 17.80
N MET A 3 12.90 -12.91 17.56
CA MET A 3 11.81 -12.39 16.74
C MET A 3 11.99 -12.95 15.33
N ASN A 4 11.28 -14.04 15.03
CA ASN A 4 11.17 -14.58 13.70
C ASN A 4 10.28 -13.64 12.87
N LEU A 5 10.82 -12.49 12.45
CA LEU A 5 10.25 -11.61 11.41
C LEU A 5 10.25 -12.29 10.02
N LYS A 6 10.22 -13.62 9.98
CA LYS A 6 10.31 -14.52 8.83
C LYS A 6 9.00 -15.29 8.57
N SER A 7 7.93 -15.06 9.34
CA SER A 7 6.66 -15.70 9.04
C SER A 7 6.17 -15.24 7.65
N ALA A 8 5.51 -16.14 6.93
CA ALA A 8 5.04 -15.85 5.58
C ALA A 8 4.08 -14.65 5.56
N GLU A 9 3.28 -14.49 6.62
CA GLU A 9 2.35 -13.38 6.82
C GLU A 9 3.09 -12.03 6.90
N VAL A 10 4.15 -11.94 7.71
CA VAL A 10 4.97 -10.72 7.83
C VAL A 10 5.65 -10.37 6.50
N GLN A 11 6.10 -11.37 5.75
CA GLN A 11 6.70 -11.14 4.42
C GLN A 11 5.67 -10.67 3.38
N ASN A 12 4.45 -11.21 3.44
CA ASN A 12 3.35 -10.79 2.58
C ASN A 12 2.94 -9.32 2.85
N ILE A 13 2.83 -8.94 4.12
CA ILE A 13 2.56 -7.56 4.54
C ILE A 13 3.67 -6.63 4.02
N ARG A 14 4.94 -7.00 4.20
CA ARG A 14 6.08 -6.21 3.71
C ARG A 14 6.03 -6.01 2.18
N THR A 15 5.72 -7.06 1.44
CA THR A 15 5.63 -7.01 -0.03
C THR A 15 4.55 -6.02 -0.46
N GLN A 16 3.38 -6.05 0.20
CA GLN A 16 2.29 -5.12 -0.06
C GLN A 16 2.63 -3.67 0.32
N MET A 17 3.37 -3.46 1.41
CA MET A 17 3.86 -2.12 1.77
C MET A 17 4.80 -1.54 0.72
N ILE A 18 5.72 -2.37 0.20
CA ILE A 18 6.64 -1.96 -0.88
C ILE A 18 5.86 -1.64 -2.15
N ASP A 19 4.90 -2.48 -2.53
CA ASP A 19 4.07 -2.24 -3.72
C ASP A 19 3.25 -0.95 -3.60
N ASN A 20 2.73 -0.66 -2.41
CA ASN A 20 2.03 0.59 -2.15
C ASN A 20 2.97 1.80 -2.20
N LEU A 21 4.20 1.68 -1.71
CA LEU A 21 5.21 2.74 -1.81
C LEU A 21 5.49 3.08 -3.28
N MET A 22 5.74 2.06 -4.11
CA MET A 22 5.97 2.24 -5.55
C MET A 22 4.75 2.85 -6.26
N THR A 23 3.54 2.49 -5.83
CA THR A 23 2.30 3.09 -6.35
C THR A 23 2.19 4.57 -5.97
N SER A 24 2.53 4.92 -4.73
CA SER A 24 2.55 6.30 -4.24
C SER A 24 3.61 7.16 -4.93
N GLU A 25 4.79 6.61 -5.25
CA GLU A 25 5.82 7.30 -6.04
C GLU A 25 5.29 7.68 -7.42
N LYS A 26 4.62 6.75 -8.13
CA LYS A 26 3.99 7.05 -9.42
C LYS A 26 2.89 8.11 -9.31
N LEU A 27 2.06 8.04 -8.27
CA LEU A 27 1.05 9.06 -8.01
C LEU A 27 1.67 10.43 -7.79
N TYR A 28 2.77 10.49 -7.04
CA TYR A 28 3.54 11.72 -6.83
C TYR A 28 4.07 12.28 -8.14
N ASP A 29 4.74 11.47 -8.96
CA ASP A 29 5.28 11.88 -10.25
C ASP A 29 4.18 12.45 -11.17
N ILE A 30 3.02 11.79 -11.23
CA ILE A 30 1.88 12.29 -12.00
C ILE A 30 1.36 13.60 -11.41
N SER A 31 1.21 13.70 -10.09
CA SER A 31 0.66 14.90 -9.44
C SER A 31 1.56 16.13 -9.54
N THR A 32 2.87 15.94 -9.73
CA THR A 32 3.87 17.01 -9.85
C THR A 32 4.15 17.39 -11.30
N ALA A 33 3.63 16.63 -12.27
CA ALA A 33 3.73 16.96 -13.68
C ALA A 33 3.04 18.30 -13.99
N SER A 34 3.65 19.12 -14.85
CA SER A 34 3.16 20.47 -15.17
C SER A 34 1.79 20.52 -15.82
N ASN A 35 1.34 19.40 -16.41
CA ASN A 35 0.06 19.23 -17.07
C ASN A 35 -0.98 18.49 -16.21
N PHE A 36 -0.67 18.20 -14.94
CA PHE A 36 -1.62 17.56 -14.04
C PHE A 36 -2.78 18.49 -13.73
N ASN A 37 -4.00 17.96 -13.85
CA ASN A 37 -5.22 18.68 -13.54
C ASN A 37 -6.04 17.84 -12.55
N MET A 38 -6.15 18.30 -11.30
CA MET A 38 -6.88 17.56 -10.26
C MET A 38 -8.40 17.56 -10.48
N GLN A 39 -8.93 18.50 -11.26
CA GLN A 39 -10.34 18.57 -11.64
C GLN A 39 -10.67 17.67 -12.83
N ALA A 40 -9.65 17.22 -13.57
CA ALA A 40 -9.76 16.27 -14.67
C ALA A 40 -8.55 15.31 -14.64
N PRO A 41 -8.44 14.45 -13.61
CA PRO A 41 -7.28 13.58 -13.45
C PRO A 41 -7.25 12.54 -14.58
N THR A 42 -6.04 12.11 -14.94
CA THR A 42 -5.86 11.04 -15.92
C THR A 42 -6.43 9.73 -15.40
N GLU A 43 -6.83 8.84 -16.31
CA GLU A 43 -7.31 7.49 -15.94
C GLU A 43 -6.25 6.73 -15.13
N GLU A 44 -4.98 6.86 -15.51
CA GLU A 44 -3.85 6.28 -14.79
C GLU A 44 -3.79 6.75 -13.33
N PHE A 45 -3.94 8.07 -13.09
CA PHE A 45 -3.94 8.61 -11.73
C PHE A 45 -5.09 8.04 -10.88
N ILE A 46 -6.29 7.92 -11.48
CA ILE A 46 -7.46 7.34 -10.81
C ILE A 46 -7.21 5.88 -10.45
N GLN A 47 -6.73 5.08 -11.39
CA GLN A 47 -6.47 3.65 -11.18
C GLN A 47 -5.38 3.42 -10.11
N LEU A 48 -4.29 4.18 -10.15
CA LEU A 48 -3.23 4.11 -9.14
C LEU A 48 -3.73 4.55 -7.76
N SER A 49 -4.58 5.57 -7.69
CA SER A 49 -5.17 6.04 -6.43
C SER A 49 -6.07 4.97 -5.82
N GLN A 50 -6.94 4.35 -6.63
CA GLN A 50 -7.80 3.25 -6.19
C GLN A 50 -6.98 2.05 -5.73
N ARG A 51 -5.91 1.69 -6.46
CA ARG A 51 -4.99 0.63 -6.07
C ARG A 51 -4.34 0.91 -4.72
N SER A 52 -3.83 2.13 -4.51
CA SER A 52 -3.20 2.49 -3.24
C SER A 52 -4.16 2.35 -2.06
N VAL A 53 -5.40 2.84 -2.20
CA VAL A 53 -6.44 2.70 -1.17
C VAL A 53 -6.74 1.23 -0.89
N ALA A 54 -6.89 0.40 -1.93
CA ALA A 54 -7.16 -1.03 -1.76
C ALA A 54 -6.01 -1.76 -1.02
N ILE A 55 -4.76 -1.45 -1.35
CA ILE A 55 -3.60 -2.04 -0.66
C ILE A 55 -3.57 -1.59 0.82
N GLN A 56 -3.82 -0.30 1.10
CA GLN A 56 -3.85 0.20 2.48
C GLN A 56 -4.93 -0.45 3.34
N GLN A 57 -6.14 -0.63 2.78
CA GLN A 57 -7.23 -1.33 3.47
C GLN A 57 -6.86 -2.79 3.77
N LYS A 58 -6.28 -3.48 2.78
CA LYS A 58 -5.84 -4.86 2.94
C LYS A 58 -4.73 -4.99 3.98
N LEU A 59 -3.71 -4.12 3.94
CA LEU A 59 -2.65 -4.05 4.94
C LEU A 59 -3.20 -3.87 6.36
N GLY A 60 -4.15 -2.95 6.55
CA GLY A 60 -4.80 -2.73 7.84
C GLY A 60 -5.51 -3.99 8.36
N SER A 61 -6.23 -4.68 7.48
CA SER A 61 -6.91 -5.94 7.83
C SER A 61 -5.92 -7.05 8.21
N GLU A 62 -4.86 -7.24 7.43
CA GLU A 62 -3.85 -8.28 7.69
C GLU A 62 -3.05 -7.99 8.97
N LEU A 63 -2.68 -6.73 9.22
CA LEU A 63 -2.01 -6.33 10.47
C LEU A 63 -2.90 -6.55 11.69
N ASN A 64 -4.19 -6.22 11.59
CA ASN A 64 -5.14 -6.46 12.68
C ASN A 64 -5.31 -7.97 12.95
N ALA A 65 -5.41 -8.79 11.91
CA ALA A 65 -5.48 -10.24 12.05
C ALA A 65 -4.22 -10.82 12.70
N LEU A 66 -3.04 -10.37 12.27
CA LEU A 66 -1.76 -10.79 12.82
C LEU A 66 -1.64 -10.40 14.31
N ASN A 67 -2.01 -9.15 14.65
CA ASN A 67 -2.02 -8.69 16.03
C ASN A 67 -2.97 -9.54 16.90
N ALA A 68 -4.16 -9.88 16.41
CA ALA A 68 -5.09 -10.74 17.14
C ALA A 68 -4.54 -12.15 17.38
N GLN A 69 -3.77 -12.69 16.41
CA GLN A 69 -3.15 -14.02 16.52
C GLN A 69 -2.01 -14.07 17.55
N TYR A 70 -1.21 -13.01 17.67
CA TYR A 70 -0.06 -12.94 18.57
C TYR A 70 -0.33 -12.23 19.91
N ALA A 71 -1.55 -11.70 20.12
CA ALA A 71 -1.98 -11.14 21.39
C ALA A 71 -2.49 -12.19 22.39
N GLN A 72 -2.49 -13.48 22.02
CA GLN A 72 -2.71 -14.63 22.90
C GLN A 72 -1.38 -15.19 23.42
#